data_AF-A0A2P6TRJ3-F1
#
_entry.id   AF-A0A2P6TRJ3-F1
#
_cell.length_a   1.000
_cell.length_b   1.000
_cell.length_c   1.000
_cell.angle_alpha   90.00
_cell.angle_beta   90.00
_cell.angle_gamma   90.00
#
_symmetry.space_group_name_H-M   'P 1'
#
loop_
_entity.id
_entity.type
_entity.pdbx_description
1 polymer ?
#
loop_
_entity_poly.entity_id
_entity_poly.type
_entity_poly.pdbx_seq_one_letter_code
_entity_poly.pdbx_strand_id
1 'polypeptide(L)'
;MSGFLAVVRSLLGCEPAPGTPEHREALCRAQKERNDELGKPPGQRDEARLLELTKRVLRLRVEAGQAWAQALRRNIDIVLQQPDLGCCSDCLRVALRVVASLRANAAWHEEWVRISTLRLQALEQGHPYPSMTPPHLDVQPYLAEGVPLDLPPSIDRCAACQDELDKHLYMEQDLLVQVDADP
;
A
#
# COMPACT_ATOMS: atom_id res chain seq x y z
N MET A 1 19.73 -15.39 -7.34
CA MET A 1 21.00 -15.08 -6.62
C MET A 1 20.82 -13.93 -5.60
N SER A 2 19.71 -13.85 -4.86
CA SER A 2 19.39 -12.70 -3.99
C SER A 2 19.85 -12.84 -2.53
N GLY A 3 20.18 -14.04 -2.05
CA GLY A 3 20.42 -14.28 -0.62
C GLY A 3 21.71 -13.70 -0.05
N PHE A 4 22.82 -13.71 -0.79
CA PHE A 4 24.12 -13.31 -0.25
C PHE A 4 24.23 -11.79 0.01
N LEU A 5 23.74 -10.97 -0.93
CA LEU A 5 23.76 -9.51 -0.79
C LEU A 5 22.81 -9.01 0.31
N ALA A 6 21.67 -9.69 0.51
CA ALA A 6 20.74 -9.40 1.61
C ALA A 6 21.38 -9.71 2.98
N VAL A 7 22.07 -10.84 3.11
CA VAL A 7 22.80 -11.22 4.33
C VAL A 7 23.94 -10.25 4.64
N VAL A 8 24.72 -9.85 3.63
CA VAL A 8 25.80 -8.87 3.80
C VAL A 8 25.26 -7.49 4.18
N ARG A 9 24.15 -7.03 3.60
CA ARG A 9 23.49 -5.78 4.03
C ARG A 9 23.03 -5.83 5.48
N SER A 10 22.43 -6.95 5.89
CA SER A 10 22.00 -7.16 7.28
C SER A 10 23.19 -7.17 8.25
N LEU A 11 24.32 -7.76 7.87
CA LEU A 11 25.55 -7.77 8.67
C LEU A 11 26.23 -6.41 8.75
N LEU A 12 26.06 -5.56 7.73
CA LEU A 12 26.58 -4.19 7.69
C LEU A 12 25.64 -3.16 8.34
N GLY A 13 24.52 -3.59 8.94
CA GLY A 13 23.55 -2.69 9.56
C GLY A 13 22.82 -1.79 8.55
N CYS A 14 22.83 -2.15 7.26
CA CYS A 14 22.09 -1.41 6.25
C CYS A 14 20.60 -1.76 6.37
N GLU A 15 19.76 -0.75 6.61
CA GLU A 15 18.32 -0.94 6.59
C GLU A 15 17.85 -1.39 5.20
N PRO A 16 16.86 -2.32 5.13
CA PRO A 16 16.34 -2.80 3.87
C PRO A 16 15.68 -1.66 3.10
N ALA A 17 15.89 -1.60 1.78
CA ALA A 17 15.33 -0.53 0.97
C ALA A 17 13.79 -0.59 0.98
N PRO A 18 13.08 0.55 1.11
CA PRO A 18 11.62 0.58 1.16
C PRO A 18 10.94 -0.18 0.01
N GLY A 19 9.90 -0.96 0.33
CA GLY A 19 9.10 -1.70 -0.65
C GLY A 19 9.71 -3.02 -1.15
N THR A 20 10.95 -3.33 -0.77
CA THR A 20 11.59 -4.63 -1.05
C THR A 20 10.99 -5.78 -0.23
N PRO A 21 11.17 -7.06 -0.65
CA PRO A 21 10.79 -8.21 0.17
C PRO A 21 11.41 -8.17 1.57
N GLU A 22 12.68 -7.77 1.68
CA GLU A 22 13.39 -7.68 2.96
C GLU A 22 12.79 -6.60 3.88
N HIS A 23 12.32 -5.50 3.30
CA HIS A 23 11.61 -4.44 4.03
C HIS A 23 10.24 -4.90 4.51
N ARG A 24 9.49 -5.62 3.67
CA ARG A 24 8.21 -6.23 4.06
C ARG A 24 8.39 -7.23 5.20
N GLU A 25 9.41 -8.08 5.12
CA GLU A 25 9.73 -9.00 6.21
C GLU A 25 10.11 -8.27 7.49
N ALA A 26 10.87 -7.17 7.41
CA ALA A 26 11.21 -6.35 8.56
C ALA A 26 9.96 -5.74 9.21
N LEU A 27 9.01 -5.25 8.40
CA LEU A 27 7.73 -4.76 8.88
C LEU A 27 6.91 -5.88 9.54
N CYS A 28 6.77 -7.05 8.92
CA CYS A 28 6.05 -8.19 9.49
C CYS A 28 6.68 -8.66 10.82
N ARG A 29 8.01 -8.72 10.90
CA ARG A 29 8.73 -9.05 12.15
C ARG A 29 8.46 -8.02 13.24
N ALA A 30 8.56 -6.72 12.93
CA ALA A 30 8.29 -5.66 13.89
C ALA A 30 6.83 -5.67 14.38
N GLN A 31 5.87 -5.93 13.48
CA GLN A 31 4.46 -6.08 13.83
C GLN A 31 4.24 -7.29 14.75
N LYS A 32 4.87 -8.43 14.45
CA LYS A 32 4.80 -9.62 15.29
C LYS A 32 5.37 -9.33 16.68
N GLU A 33 6.57 -8.77 16.77
CA GLU A 33 7.21 -8.41 18.05
C GLU A 33 6.34 -7.47 18.88
N ARG A 34 5.74 -6.46 18.24
CA ARG A 34 4.79 -5.53 18.89
C ARG A 34 3.56 -6.28 19.41
N ASN A 35 2.95 -7.13 18.58
CA ASN A 35 1.74 -7.88 18.93
C ASN A 35 2.01 -8.91 20.03
N ASP A 36 3.17 -9.55 20.02
CA ASP A 36 3.63 -10.46 21.07
C ASP A 36 3.76 -9.72 22.42
N GLU A 37 4.27 -8.48 22.42
CA GLU A 37 4.34 -7.63 23.62
C GLU A 37 2.94 -7.20 24.10
N LEU A 38 2.05 -6.77 23.19
CA LEU A 38 0.66 -6.43 23.50
C LEU A 38 -0.13 -7.63 24.06
N GLY A 39 0.17 -8.83 23.57
CA GLY A 39 -0.46 -10.07 23.99
C GLY A 39 -0.10 -10.50 25.42
N LYS A 40 0.91 -9.89 26.04
CA LYS A 40 1.25 -10.18 27.45
C LYS A 40 0.16 -9.68 28.41
N PRO A 41 -0.02 -10.32 29.58
CA PRO A 41 -0.94 -9.85 30.60
C PRO A 41 -0.59 -8.44 31.10
N PRO A 42 -1.59 -7.65 31.54
CA PRO A 42 -1.35 -6.38 32.23
C PRO A 42 -0.42 -6.58 33.43
N GLY A 43 0.67 -5.81 33.52
CA GLY A 43 1.71 -5.94 34.55
C GLY A 43 2.94 -6.76 34.16
N GLN A 44 2.90 -7.49 33.03
CA GLN A 44 4.07 -8.14 32.41
C GLN A 44 4.52 -7.47 31.11
N ARG A 45 3.80 -6.41 30.70
CA ARG A 45 4.10 -5.60 29.53
C ARG A 45 5.23 -4.64 29.85
N ASP A 46 6.22 -4.60 28.97
CA ASP A 46 7.22 -3.56 28.98
C ASP A 46 6.72 -2.40 28.10
N GLU A 47 6.20 -1.35 28.74
CA GLU A 47 5.65 -0.17 28.07
C GLU A 47 6.72 0.58 27.26
N ALA A 48 7.97 0.60 27.71
CA ALA A 48 9.06 1.24 26.99
C ALA A 48 9.40 0.46 25.72
N ARG A 49 9.44 -0.88 25.82
CA ARG A 49 9.63 -1.75 24.66
C ARG A 49 8.47 -1.66 23.68
N LEU A 50 7.23 -1.65 24.17
CA LEU A 50 6.04 -1.51 23.34
C LEU A 50 6.05 -0.19 22.57
N LEU A 51 6.45 0.91 23.23
CA LEU A 51 6.61 2.22 22.59
C LEU A 51 7.64 2.18 21.46
N GLU A 52 8.82 1.62 21.70
CA GLU A 52 9.88 1.52 20.69
C GLU A 52 9.47 0.63 19.50
N LEU A 53 8.82 -0.51 19.77
CA LEU A 53 8.29 -1.38 18.71
C LEU A 53 7.21 -0.67 17.89
N THR A 54 6.33 0.10 18.54
CA THR A 54 5.28 0.87 17.85
C THR A 54 5.87 1.94 16.95
N LYS A 55 6.85 2.72 17.44
CA LYS A 55 7.58 3.70 16.61
C LYS A 55 8.25 3.02 15.41
N ARG A 56 8.89 1.87 15.62
CA ARG A 56 9.54 1.09 14.55
C ARG A 56 8.54 0.64 13.48
N VAL A 57 7.39 0.10 13.88
CA VAL A 57 6.30 -0.29 12.95
C VAL A 57 5.82 0.91 12.14
N LEU A 58 5.62 2.06 12.78
CA LEU A 58 5.16 3.27 12.09
C LEU A 58 6.17 3.79 11.06
N ARG A 59 7.47 3.81 11.39
CA ARG A 59 8.53 4.20 10.44
C ARG A 59 8.55 3.29 9.21
N LEU A 60 8.54 1.98 9.44
CA LEU A 60 8.52 0.99 8.36
C LEU A 60 7.24 1.11 7.50
N ARG A 61 6.08 1.40 8.11
CA ARG A 61 4.85 1.65 7.36
C ARG A 61 4.92 2.90 6.50
N VAL A 62 5.46 4.00 7.03
CA VAL A 62 5.67 5.25 6.27
C VAL A 62 6.52 4.97 5.04
N GLU A 63 7.66 4.30 5.21
CA GLU A 63 8.55 3.94 4.12
C GLU A 63 7.88 3.04 3.08
N ALA A 64 7.18 1.99 3.52
CA ALA A 64 6.47 1.07 2.64
C ALA A 64 5.37 1.80 1.84
N GLY A 65 4.56 2.62 2.50
CA GLY A 65 3.49 3.38 1.87
C GLY A 65 4.02 4.37 0.83
N GLN A 66 5.13 5.07 1.12
CA GLN A 66 5.79 5.95 0.16
C GLN A 66 6.30 5.20 -1.06
N ALA A 67 6.95 4.05 -0.85
CA ALA A 67 7.45 3.22 -1.95
C ALA A 67 6.33 2.70 -2.85
N TRP A 68 5.21 2.27 -2.26
CA TRP A 68 4.01 1.83 -2.98
C TRP A 68 3.35 2.95 -3.77
N ALA A 69 3.08 4.10 -3.14
CA ALA A 69 2.51 5.25 -3.82
C ALA A 69 3.37 5.70 -5.02
N GLN A 70 4.70 5.72 -4.85
CA GLN A 70 5.61 6.05 -5.94
C GLN A 70 5.61 4.99 -7.05
N ALA A 71 5.51 3.70 -6.72
CA ALA A 71 5.40 2.63 -7.70
C ALA A 71 4.10 2.73 -8.52
N LEU A 72 2.98 2.99 -7.86
CA LEU A 72 1.68 3.18 -8.50
C LEU A 72 1.69 4.39 -9.44
N ARG A 73 2.29 5.52 -9.01
CA ARG A 73 2.49 6.70 -9.86
C ARG A 73 3.30 6.38 -11.12
N ARG A 74 4.39 5.62 -11.01
CA ARG A 74 5.16 5.16 -12.19
C ARG A 74 4.32 4.26 -13.11
N ASN A 75 3.50 3.37 -12.55
CA ASN A 75 2.62 2.51 -13.34
C ASN A 75 1.56 3.30 -14.11
N ILE A 76 1.02 4.38 -13.51
CA ILE A 76 0.12 5.31 -14.21
C ILE A 76 0.81 5.90 -15.45
N ASP A 77 2.04 6.39 -15.30
CA ASP A 77 2.80 6.94 -16.42
C ASP A 77 3.04 5.90 -17.51
N ILE A 78 3.37 4.65 -17.12
CA ILE A 78 3.54 3.54 -18.07
C ILE A 78 2.25 3.28 -18.84
N VAL A 79 1.09 3.17 -18.16
CA VAL A 79 -0.20 2.91 -18.82
C VAL A 79 -0.56 4.06 -19.77
N LEU A 80 -0.33 5.31 -19.38
CA LEU A 80 -0.64 6.48 -20.21
C LEU A 80 0.34 6.67 -21.40
N GLN A 81 1.57 6.18 -21.28
CA GLN A 81 2.57 6.25 -22.36
C GLN A 81 2.47 5.08 -23.35
N GLN A 82 1.77 4.01 -23.00
CA GLN A 82 1.53 2.92 -23.94
C GLN A 82 0.67 3.45 -25.10
N PRO A 83 1.11 3.28 -26.36
CA PRO A 83 0.30 3.68 -27.50
C PRO A 83 -1.02 2.90 -27.45
N ASP A 84 -2.14 3.55 -27.78
CA ASP A 84 -3.40 2.84 -27.94
C ASP A 84 -3.20 1.78 -29.03
N LEU A 85 -3.05 0.53 -28.58
CA LEU A 85 -2.82 -0.59 -29.48
C LEU A 85 -4.07 -0.87 -30.33
N GLY A 86 -5.20 -0.22 -30.05
CA GLY A 86 -6.45 -0.38 -30.78
C GLY A 86 -6.92 -1.83 -30.77
N CYS A 87 -6.47 -2.63 -29.79
CA CYS A 87 -6.66 -4.08 -29.79
C CYS A 87 -8.14 -4.46 -29.67
N CYS A 88 -8.97 -3.53 -29.18
CA CYS A 88 -10.42 -3.59 -29.20
C CYS A 88 -11.01 -2.18 -28.97
N SER A 89 -12.32 -1.98 -29.22
CA SER A 89 -12.94 -0.64 -29.09
C SER A 89 -13.08 -0.18 -27.63
N ASP A 90 -12.97 -1.11 -26.67
CA ASP A 90 -12.98 -0.85 -25.23
C ASP A 90 -11.58 -0.51 -24.65
N CYS A 91 -10.51 -0.63 -25.44
CA CYS A 91 -9.12 -0.53 -24.97
C CYS A 91 -8.84 0.77 -24.20
N LEU A 92 -9.26 1.92 -24.77
CA LEU A 92 -9.10 3.22 -24.11
C LEU A 92 -9.90 3.32 -22.81
N ARG A 93 -11.13 2.80 -22.77
CA ARG A 93 -11.96 2.84 -21.55
C ARG A 93 -11.34 2.01 -20.44
N VAL A 94 -10.80 0.83 -20.78
CA VAL A 94 -10.08 -0.03 -19.83
C VAL A 94 -8.84 0.69 -19.30
N ALA A 95 -8.02 1.27 -20.16
CA ALA A 95 -6.82 2.01 -19.73
C ALA A 95 -7.17 3.16 -18.77
N LEU A 96 -8.20 3.94 -19.08
CA LEU A 96 -8.67 5.02 -18.20
C LEU A 96 -9.21 4.50 -16.86
N ARG A 97 -9.94 3.37 -16.86
CA ARG A 97 -10.43 2.74 -15.63
C ARG A 97 -9.30 2.22 -14.75
N VAL A 98 -8.27 1.62 -15.36
CA VAL A 98 -7.06 1.15 -14.68
C VAL A 98 -6.26 2.31 -14.08
N VAL A 99 -6.11 3.42 -14.82
CA VAL A 99 -5.46 4.62 -14.30
C VAL A 99 -6.21 5.19 -13.09
N ALA A 100 -7.55 5.16 -13.10
CA ALA A 100 -8.35 5.56 -11.95
C ALA A 100 -8.07 4.66 -10.73
N SER A 101 -8.01 3.33 -10.91
CA SER A 101 -7.62 2.35 -9.88
C SER A 101 -6.29 2.69 -9.24
N LEU A 102 -5.27 2.91 -10.08
CA LEU A 102 -3.91 3.16 -9.64
C LEU A 102 -3.81 4.49 -8.88
N ARG A 103 -4.54 5.52 -9.31
CA ARG A 103 -4.59 6.82 -8.62
C ARG A 103 -5.26 6.70 -7.26
N ALA A 104 -6.39 6.01 -7.18
CA ALA A 104 -7.10 5.77 -5.92
C ALA A 104 -6.22 5.02 -4.93
N ASN A 105 -5.55 3.97 -5.40
CA ASN A 105 -4.63 3.16 -4.62
C ASN A 105 -3.41 3.97 -4.13
N ALA A 106 -2.83 4.82 -4.99
CA ALA A 106 -1.74 5.70 -4.60
C ALA A 106 -2.18 6.69 -3.51
N ALA A 107 -3.36 7.30 -3.66
CA ALA A 107 -3.94 8.20 -2.67
C ALA A 107 -4.22 7.50 -1.33
N TRP A 108 -4.72 6.26 -1.37
CA TRP A 108 -4.93 5.45 -0.18
C TRP A 108 -3.62 5.20 0.59
N HIS A 109 -2.54 4.85 -0.11
CA HIS A 109 -1.22 4.70 0.51
C HIS A 109 -0.68 6.02 1.07
N GLU A 110 -0.85 7.13 0.36
CA GLU A 110 -0.43 8.46 0.81
C GLU A 110 -1.14 8.87 2.10
N GLU A 111 -2.42 8.53 2.23
CA GLU A 111 -3.18 8.80 3.44
C GLU A 111 -2.70 7.94 4.61
N TRP A 112 -2.39 6.66 4.39
CA TRP A 112 -1.74 5.83 5.41
C TRP A 112 -0.37 6.35 5.84
N VAL A 113 0.42 6.89 4.91
CA VAL A 113 1.70 7.56 5.20
C VAL A 113 1.45 8.76 6.11
N ARG A 114 0.48 9.61 5.76
CA ARG A 114 0.10 10.78 6.57
C ARG A 114 -0.32 10.34 7.97
N ILE A 115 -1.16 9.32 8.08
CA ILE A 115 -1.65 8.79 9.35
C ILE A 115 -0.52 8.26 10.22
N SER A 116 0.34 7.43 9.64
CA SER A 116 1.46 6.81 10.34
C SER A 116 2.48 7.86 10.79
N THR A 117 2.73 8.88 9.97
CA THR A 117 3.63 9.99 10.30
C THR A 117 3.11 10.80 11.49
N LEU A 118 1.82 11.18 11.49
CA LEU A 118 1.23 11.94 12.59
C LEU A 118 1.24 11.16 13.90
N ARG A 119 0.94 9.86 13.85
CA ARG A 119 1.03 8.95 15.00
C ARG A 119 2.46 8.86 15.52
N LEU A 120 3.45 8.74 14.63
CA LEU A 120 4.86 8.68 15.02
C LEU A 120 5.30 9.99 15.72
N GLN A 121 4.94 11.14 15.16
CA GLN A 121 5.24 12.45 15.75
C GLN A 121 4.62 12.61 17.13
N ALA A 122 3.35 12.20 17.31
CA ALA A 122 2.70 12.23 18.61
C ALA A 122 3.45 11.38 19.65
N LEU A 123 3.86 10.16 19.29
CA LEU A 123 4.63 9.28 20.18
C LEU A 123 6.02 9.84 20.52
N GLU A 124 6.68 10.48 19.56
CA GLU A 124 7.99 11.12 19.78
C GLU A 124 7.89 12.34 20.70
N GLN A 125 6.72 13.00 20.75
CA GLN A 125 6.43 14.14 21.61
C GLN A 125 5.82 13.74 22.97
N GLY A 126 5.59 12.44 23.22
CA GLY A 126 4.95 11.95 24.44
C GLY A 126 3.45 12.23 24.51
N HIS A 127 2.80 12.45 23.36
CA HIS A 127 1.37 12.65 23.25
C HIS A 127 0.63 11.32 23.00
N PRO A 128 -0.64 11.23 23.42
CA PRO A 128 -1.46 10.05 23.15
C PRO A 128 -1.69 9.87 21.63
N TYR A 129 -2.01 8.63 21.25
CA TYR A 129 -2.26 8.26 19.87
C TYR A 129 -3.47 9.03 19.32
N PRO A 130 -3.33 9.79 18.22
CA PRO A 130 -4.48 10.47 17.63
C PRO A 130 -5.44 9.43 17.04
N SER A 131 -6.70 9.48 17.47
CA SER A 131 -7.78 8.73 16.82
C SER A 131 -7.95 9.26 15.41
N MET A 132 -7.85 8.36 14.43
CA MET A 132 -7.87 8.71 13.02
C MET A 132 -8.76 7.70 12.30
N THR A 133 -9.63 8.21 11.45
CA THR A 133 -10.46 7.37 10.57
C THR A 133 -9.53 6.62 9.62
N PRO A 134 -9.64 5.29 9.52
CA PRO A 134 -8.93 4.53 8.50
C PRO A 134 -9.26 5.07 7.10
N PRO A 135 -8.28 5.14 6.18
CA PRO A 135 -8.53 5.59 4.83
C PRO A 135 -9.41 4.59 4.08
N HIS A 136 -10.40 5.12 3.36
CA HIS A 136 -11.24 4.35 2.45
C HIS A 136 -10.68 4.46 1.03
N LEU A 137 -10.65 3.35 0.31
CA LEU A 137 -10.30 3.35 -1.11
C LEU A 137 -11.50 3.85 -1.92
N ASP A 138 -11.40 5.08 -2.43
CA ASP A 138 -12.44 5.67 -3.29
C ASP A 138 -11.88 5.94 -4.70
N VAL A 139 -12.41 5.21 -5.68
CA VAL A 139 -12.01 5.31 -7.09
C VAL A 139 -12.76 6.43 -7.81
N GLN A 140 -13.95 6.79 -7.33
CA GLN A 140 -14.87 7.68 -8.03
C GLN A 140 -14.27 9.05 -8.37
N PRO A 141 -13.47 9.71 -7.49
CA PRO A 141 -12.83 10.99 -7.80
C PRO A 141 -11.81 10.93 -8.94
N TYR A 142 -11.35 9.73 -9.30
CA TYR A 142 -10.27 9.53 -10.28
C TYR A 142 -10.76 9.01 -11.62
N LEU A 143 -12.06 8.69 -11.75
CA LEU A 143 -12.66 8.25 -13.00
C LEU A 143 -12.66 9.39 -14.03
N ALA A 144 -12.26 9.07 -15.26
CA ALA A 144 -12.42 9.99 -16.38
C ALA A 144 -13.91 10.13 -16.75
N GLU A 145 -14.27 11.27 -17.34
CA GLU A 145 -15.65 11.53 -17.78
C GLU A 145 -16.14 10.41 -18.72
N GLY A 146 -17.34 9.89 -18.43
CA GLY A 146 -17.95 8.80 -19.21
C GLY A 146 -17.41 7.40 -18.94
N VAL A 147 -16.45 7.22 -18.02
CA VAL A 147 -15.98 5.90 -17.58
C VAL A 147 -16.77 5.49 -16.33
N PRO A 148 -17.58 4.41 -16.39
CA PRO A 148 -18.32 3.95 -15.22
C PRO A 148 -17.40 3.30 -14.18
N LEU A 149 -17.88 3.27 -12.92
CA LEU A 149 -17.18 2.62 -11.82
C LEU A 149 -16.98 1.11 -12.08
N ASP A 150 -18.05 0.45 -12.49
CA ASP A 150 -18.00 -0.91 -13.00
C ASP A 150 -17.97 -0.87 -14.52
N LEU A 151 -16.91 -1.42 -15.12
CA LEU A 151 -16.80 -1.54 -16.56
C LEU A 151 -17.33 -2.93 -16.95
N PRO A 152 -18.64 -3.09 -17.26
CA PRO A 152 -19.25 -4.40 -17.44
C PRO A 152 -18.57 -5.18 -18.56
N PRO A 153 -18.60 -6.53 -18.54
CA PRO A 153 -18.12 -7.32 -19.66
C PRO A 153 -18.76 -6.83 -20.96
N SER A 154 -17.93 -6.66 -21.99
CA SER A 154 -18.36 -6.19 -23.30
C SER A 154 -17.92 -7.17 -24.37
N ILE A 155 -18.77 -7.41 -25.35
CA ILE A 155 -18.41 -8.19 -26.56
C ILE A 155 -17.26 -7.54 -27.32
N ASP A 156 -17.09 -6.23 -27.14
CA ASP A 156 -16.06 -5.44 -27.79
C ASP A 156 -14.75 -5.39 -26.99
N ARG A 157 -14.62 -6.15 -25.90
CA ARG A 157 -13.40 -6.22 -25.10
C ARG A 157 -12.62 -7.50 -25.42
N CYS A 158 -11.36 -7.35 -25.79
CA CYS A 158 -10.49 -8.51 -25.98
C CYS A 158 -10.06 -9.13 -24.64
N ALA A 159 -9.61 -10.39 -24.68
CA ALA A 159 -9.17 -11.12 -23.49
C ALA A 159 -8.02 -10.42 -22.75
N ALA A 160 -7.10 -9.75 -23.46
CA ALA A 160 -5.99 -9.04 -22.83
C ALA A 160 -6.46 -7.81 -22.02
N CYS A 161 -7.39 -7.02 -22.57
CA CYS A 161 -8.01 -5.91 -21.85
C CYS A 161 -8.86 -6.38 -20.67
N GLN A 162 -9.53 -7.54 -20.80
CA GLN A 162 -10.28 -8.13 -19.69
C GLN A 162 -9.34 -8.58 -18.56
N ASP A 163 -8.26 -9.29 -18.88
CA ASP A 163 -7.25 -9.75 -17.91
C ASP A 163 -6.58 -8.57 -17.17
N GLU A 164 -6.25 -7.49 -17.88
CA GLU A 164 -5.70 -6.29 -17.24
C GLU A 164 -6.71 -5.66 -16.27
N LEU A 165 -7.97 -5.48 -16.70
CA LEU A 165 -9.01 -4.94 -15.83
C LEU A 165 -9.21 -5.81 -14.58
N ASP A 166 -9.29 -7.13 -14.74
CA ASP A 166 -9.52 -8.07 -13.63
C ASP A 166 -8.40 -8.04 -12.60
N LYS A 167 -7.13 -7.89 -13.03
CA LYS A 167 -6.00 -7.73 -12.10
C LYS A 167 -6.12 -6.49 -11.23
N HIS A 168 -6.50 -5.34 -11.81
CA HIS A 168 -6.63 -4.10 -11.04
C HIS A 168 -7.87 -4.13 -10.14
N LEU A 169 -8.99 -4.71 -10.60
CA LEU A 169 -10.17 -4.92 -9.74
C LEU A 169 -9.87 -5.86 -8.57
N TYR A 170 -9.07 -6.92 -8.79
CA TYR A 170 -8.60 -7.78 -7.70
C TYR A 170 -7.75 -7.02 -6.69
N MET A 171 -6.84 -6.14 -7.15
CA MET A 171 -6.03 -5.30 -6.26
C MET A 171 -6.89 -4.30 -5.47
N GLU A 172 -7.91 -3.71 -6.08
CA GLU A 172 -8.88 -2.86 -5.37
C GLU A 172 -9.59 -3.64 -4.26
N GLN A 173 -10.07 -4.85 -4.57
CA GLN A 173 -10.74 -5.71 -3.59
C GLN A 173 -9.81 -6.13 -2.45
N ASP A 174 -8.57 -6.49 -2.72
CA ASP A 174 -7.60 -6.86 -1.69
C ASP A 174 -7.37 -5.70 -0.69
N LEU A 175 -7.29 -4.47 -1.18
CA LEU A 175 -7.13 -3.29 -0.32
C LEU A 175 -8.39 -2.94 0.47
N LEU A 176 -9.57 -3.19 -0.09
CA LEU A 176 -10.84 -3.06 0.64
C LEU A 176 -10.96 -4.11 1.76
N VAL A 177 -10.34 -5.28 1.61
CA VAL A 177 -10.30 -6.31 2.65
C VAL A 177 -9.22 -6.04 3.71
N GLN A 178 -8.16 -5.30 3.37
CA GLN A 178 -7.07 -4.93 4.29
C GLN A 178 -7.45 -3.87 5.35
N VAL A 179 -8.72 -3.50 5.48
CA VAL A 179 -9.19 -2.41 6.36
C VAL A 179 -9.04 -2.71 7.87
N ASP A 180 -8.76 -3.96 8.28
CA ASP A 180 -8.81 -4.36 9.71
C ASP A 180 -7.48 -4.78 10.35
N ALA A 181 -6.32 -4.51 9.73
CA ALA A 181 -5.03 -4.89 10.34
C ALA A 181 -4.34 -3.75 11.13
N ASP A 182 -5.03 -3.16 12.10
CA ASP A 182 -4.37 -2.52 13.25
C ASP A 182 -5.29 -2.44 14.49
N PRO A 183 -5.04 -3.22 15.55
CA PRO A 183 -5.19 -2.71 16.91
C PRO A 183 -4.08 -1.71 17.24
#